data_AF-A0A7Y2MN59-F1
#
_entry.id   AF-A0A7Y2MN59-F1
#
_cell.length_a   1.000
_cell.length_b   1.000
_cell.length_c   1.000
_cell.angle_alpha   90.00
_cell.angle_beta   90.00
_cell.angle_gamma   90.00
#
_symmetry.space_group_name_H-M   'P 1'
#
loop_
_entity.id
_entity.type
_entity.pdbx_description
1 polymer ?
#
loop_
_entity_poly.entity_id
_entity_poly.type
_entity_poly.pdbx_seq_one_letter_code
_entity_poly.pdbx_strand_id
1 'polypeptide(L)'
;MSKKVVFIGPAHPYRGGIAAFNENLAITFQNNGWTCKIFTFMQQYPNILFPGKDQFVHGERKPDLRIKRAIYSTNPLNWLKISKQITKENPDIVITQYWMPFMAPAFGTILRGIKKALPATKCITVVHNFKPHESRIGDIQLNKFIANRTDLMVSLSPSVTRDISTSLPDKAILSLFHPIYDHYGTSISSSEARKKLQLEENCFYLLFFGLIRSYKGLEDLIQALSLVKSKRKFKLLIAGEFYENENKYLKQIEKLGLQEKIIIRNEYIPNEEVPDYFCACDLVVLPYKTATQSGVVPIAIHFEKQIIVTKVGSLTELIREYQIGWTCESDPKDLAEKIDLVLESGLNKHADFGSIRKELSWQSFFNKFIEELNLHEP
;
A
#
# COMPACT_ATOMS: atom_id res chain seq x y z
N MET A 1 32.75 -9.26 -6.62
CA MET A 1 31.66 -9.21 -7.62
C MET A 1 30.51 -8.41 -7.03
N SER A 2 29.76 -7.62 -7.81
CA SER A 2 28.54 -6.94 -7.31
C SER A 2 27.51 -8.00 -6.92
N LYS A 3 26.93 -7.87 -5.71
CA LYS A 3 25.85 -8.75 -5.24
C LYS A 3 24.63 -8.59 -6.15
N LYS A 4 23.90 -9.68 -6.40
CA LYS A 4 22.76 -9.76 -7.31
C LYS A 4 21.47 -10.07 -6.56
N VAL A 5 20.45 -9.30 -6.86
CA VAL A 5 19.09 -9.53 -6.34
C VAL A 5 18.09 -9.62 -7.49
N VAL A 6 17.23 -10.63 -7.42
CA VAL A 6 16.10 -10.80 -8.34
C VAL A 6 14.79 -10.58 -7.59
N PHE A 7 13.95 -9.71 -8.11
CA PHE A 7 12.61 -9.45 -7.58
C PHE A 7 11.57 -10.19 -8.39
N ILE A 8 10.55 -10.74 -7.73
CA ILE A 8 9.40 -11.42 -8.33
C ILE A 8 8.13 -10.73 -7.84
N GLY A 9 7.36 -10.13 -8.74
CA GLY A 9 6.13 -9.43 -8.35
C GLY A 9 5.64 -8.43 -9.40
N PRO A 10 4.55 -7.71 -9.10
CA PRO A 10 4.09 -6.63 -9.98
C PRO A 10 5.15 -5.52 -10.03
N ALA A 11 5.24 -4.91 -11.20
CA ALA A 11 6.07 -3.75 -11.54
C ALA A 11 5.52 -3.21 -12.87
N HIS A 12 6.07 -2.11 -13.37
CA HIS A 12 5.66 -1.48 -14.62
C HIS A 12 5.52 -2.52 -15.75
N PRO A 13 4.41 -2.50 -16.51
CA PRO A 13 3.36 -1.47 -16.51
C PRO A 13 2.27 -1.64 -15.44
N TYR A 14 2.29 -2.64 -14.56
CA TYR A 14 1.20 -2.85 -13.60
C TYR A 14 1.06 -1.68 -12.61
N ARG A 15 -0.18 -1.21 -12.37
CA ARG A 15 -0.48 -0.16 -11.39
C ARG A 15 -0.55 -0.70 -9.95
N GLY A 16 -0.50 0.22 -8.99
CA GLY A 16 -0.87 -0.03 -7.58
C GLY A 16 0.31 -0.07 -6.60
N GLY A 17 -0.01 -0.03 -5.30
CA GLY A 17 0.98 0.11 -4.23
C GLY A 17 2.04 -0.98 -4.20
N ILE A 18 1.68 -2.24 -4.52
CA ILE A 18 2.63 -3.35 -4.52
C ILE A 18 3.65 -3.21 -5.67
N ALA A 19 3.21 -2.72 -6.85
CA ALA A 19 4.11 -2.46 -7.97
C ALA A 19 5.10 -1.35 -7.62
N ALA A 20 4.60 -0.23 -7.08
CA ALA A 20 5.43 0.87 -6.61
C ALA A 20 6.42 0.44 -5.52
N PHE A 21 5.95 -0.37 -4.55
CA PHE A 21 6.80 -0.92 -3.49
C PHE A 21 7.94 -1.77 -4.07
N ASN A 22 7.62 -2.68 -4.99
CA ASN A 22 8.61 -3.58 -5.58
C ASN A 22 9.69 -2.82 -6.37
N GLU A 23 9.29 -1.80 -7.13
CA GLU A 23 10.20 -0.94 -7.87
C GLU A 23 11.07 -0.08 -6.95
N ASN A 24 10.48 0.56 -5.95
CA ASN A 24 11.23 1.40 -5.01
C ASN A 24 12.21 0.57 -4.18
N LEU A 25 11.83 -0.65 -3.78
CA LEU A 25 12.74 -1.57 -3.12
C LEU A 25 13.90 -1.94 -4.04
N ALA A 26 13.64 -2.27 -5.32
CA ALA A 26 14.69 -2.58 -6.28
C ALA A 26 15.63 -1.40 -6.54
N ILE A 27 15.11 -0.17 -6.65
CA ILE A 27 15.91 1.06 -6.78
C ILE A 27 16.78 1.26 -5.55
N THR A 28 16.23 1.02 -4.36
CA THR A 28 16.98 1.17 -3.11
C THR A 28 18.15 0.19 -3.04
N PHE A 29 17.93 -1.07 -3.43
CA PHE A 29 19.01 -2.05 -3.55
C PHE A 29 20.06 -1.61 -4.59
N GLN A 30 19.61 -1.11 -5.75
CA GLN A 30 20.49 -0.63 -6.81
C GLN A 30 21.36 0.56 -6.36
N ASN A 31 20.78 1.53 -5.66
CA ASN A 31 21.48 2.67 -5.07
C ASN A 31 22.51 2.24 -4.02
N ASN A 32 22.32 1.08 -3.40
CA ASN A 32 23.26 0.46 -2.47
C ASN A 32 24.20 -0.57 -3.15
N GLY A 33 24.40 -0.46 -4.48
CA GLY A 33 25.43 -1.20 -5.22
C GLY A 33 25.03 -2.61 -5.69
N TRP A 34 23.76 -3.00 -5.54
CA TRP A 34 23.27 -4.30 -6.00
C TRP A 34 22.88 -4.30 -7.47
N THR A 35 23.23 -5.36 -8.18
CA THR A 35 22.69 -5.62 -9.52
C THR A 35 21.27 -6.15 -9.39
N CYS A 36 20.29 -5.35 -9.84
CA CYS A 36 18.86 -5.65 -9.66
C CYS A 36 18.18 -6.06 -10.96
N LYS A 37 17.25 -7.02 -10.88
CA LYS A 37 16.36 -7.42 -11.98
C LYS A 37 14.99 -7.81 -11.46
N ILE A 38 13.93 -7.30 -12.09
CA ILE A 38 12.55 -7.63 -11.73
C ILE A 38 11.95 -8.58 -12.78
N PHE A 39 11.41 -9.72 -12.34
CA PHE A 39 10.53 -10.55 -13.15
C PHE A 39 9.09 -10.22 -12.79
N THR A 40 8.38 -9.62 -13.74
CA THR A 40 6.98 -9.25 -13.60
C THR A 40 6.08 -10.03 -14.56
N PHE A 41 4.80 -9.72 -14.56
CA PHE A 41 3.79 -10.49 -15.26
C PHE A 41 3.69 -10.14 -16.76
N MET A 42 3.42 -11.16 -17.57
CA MET A 42 2.73 -11.01 -18.85
C MET A 42 1.21 -10.98 -18.62
N GLN A 43 0.75 -11.79 -17.66
CA GLN A 43 -0.63 -11.83 -17.19
C GLN A 43 -0.63 -12.01 -15.66
N GLN A 44 -1.06 -10.97 -14.94
CA GLN A 44 -1.16 -11.01 -13.48
C GLN A 44 -2.44 -11.72 -13.04
N TYR A 45 -3.56 -11.42 -13.69
CA TYR A 45 -4.84 -12.08 -13.43
C TYR A 45 -5.51 -12.48 -14.76
N PRO A 46 -6.23 -13.60 -14.81
CA PRO A 46 -7.15 -13.87 -15.91
C PRO A 46 -8.30 -12.85 -15.88
N ASN A 47 -8.91 -12.55 -17.04
CA ASN A 47 -9.93 -11.50 -17.18
C ASN A 47 -11.11 -11.65 -16.20
N ILE A 48 -11.47 -12.89 -15.84
CA ILE A 48 -12.57 -13.22 -14.92
C ILE A 48 -12.22 -12.84 -13.45
N LEU A 49 -10.94 -12.85 -13.09
CA LEU A 49 -10.44 -12.44 -11.78
C LEU A 49 -9.90 -10.99 -11.80
N PHE A 50 -10.05 -10.26 -12.92
CA PHE A 50 -9.68 -8.86 -12.99
C PHE A 50 -10.91 -7.94 -12.90
N PRO A 51 -11.06 -7.22 -11.79
CA PRO A 51 -12.27 -6.47 -11.45
C PRO A 51 -12.18 -4.94 -11.69
N GLY A 52 -11.09 -4.43 -12.27
CA GLY A 52 -10.90 -3.01 -12.58
C GLY A 52 -11.08 -2.67 -14.06
N LYS A 53 -11.07 -1.38 -14.41
CA LYS A 53 -11.16 -0.93 -15.82
C LYS A 53 -9.81 -1.01 -16.56
N ASP A 54 -8.68 -0.83 -15.87
CA ASP A 54 -7.33 -0.88 -16.45
C ASP A 54 -6.28 -1.38 -15.43
N GLN A 55 -5.30 -2.18 -15.88
CA GLN A 55 -4.18 -2.72 -15.07
C GLN A 55 -2.87 -1.97 -15.28
N PHE A 56 -2.77 -1.09 -16.27
CA PHE A 56 -1.49 -0.63 -16.80
C PHE A 56 -1.27 0.86 -16.66
N VAL A 57 -0.19 1.35 -16.03
CA VAL A 57 0.16 2.78 -16.02
C VAL A 57 0.50 3.22 -17.44
N HIS A 58 -0.16 4.27 -17.94
CA HIS A 58 0.20 4.95 -19.19
C HIS A 58 1.18 6.08 -18.85
N GLY A 59 2.41 5.72 -18.49
CA GLY A 59 3.45 6.66 -18.08
C GLY A 59 4.83 6.07 -18.32
N GLU A 60 5.87 6.90 -18.27
CA GLU A 60 7.22 6.46 -18.57
C GLU A 60 7.76 5.47 -17.53
N ARG A 61 8.47 4.46 -18.01
CA ARG A 61 9.17 3.49 -17.16
C ARG A 61 10.30 4.22 -16.41
N LYS A 62 10.45 3.97 -15.10
CA LYS A 62 11.64 4.41 -14.36
C LYS A 62 12.91 3.90 -15.08
N PRO A 63 13.81 4.79 -15.57
CA PRO A 63 14.75 4.46 -16.62
C PRO A 63 15.78 3.37 -16.25
N ASP A 64 16.09 3.21 -14.96
CA ASP A 64 17.26 2.43 -14.53
C ASP A 64 16.96 0.99 -14.07
N LEU A 65 15.69 0.60 -13.96
CA LEU A 65 15.33 -0.75 -13.50
C LEU A 65 15.27 -1.76 -14.66
N ARG A 66 15.97 -2.89 -14.55
CA ARG A 66 15.84 -4.02 -15.49
C ARG A 66 14.58 -4.83 -15.18
N ILE A 67 13.48 -4.53 -15.87
CA ILE A 67 12.18 -5.21 -15.72
C ILE A 67 11.95 -6.16 -16.89
N LYS A 68 11.64 -7.42 -16.59
CA LYS A 68 11.29 -8.45 -17.55
C LYS A 68 9.87 -8.96 -17.31
N ARG A 69 8.97 -8.68 -18.25
CA ARG A 69 7.62 -9.26 -18.28
C ARG A 69 7.71 -10.70 -18.78
N ALA A 70 7.39 -11.68 -17.92
CA ALA A 70 7.52 -13.08 -18.29
C ALA A 70 6.58 -14.04 -17.57
N ILE A 71 6.01 -13.66 -16.43
CA ILE A 71 5.22 -14.56 -15.58
C ILE A 71 3.76 -14.57 -16.02
N TYR A 72 3.20 -15.76 -16.20
CA TYR A 72 1.75 -15.96 -16.30
C TYR A 72 1.29 -16.61 -14.99
N SER A 73 0.45 -15.94 -14.21
CA SER A 73 0.04 -16.41 -12.88
C SER A 73 -0.72 -17.75 -12.88
N THR A 74 -1.18 -18.20 -14.05
CA THR A 74 -2.03 -19.40 -14.24
C THR A 74 -1.39 -20.49 -15.11
N ASN A 75 -0.11 -20.37 -15.50
CA ASN A 75 0.55 -21.33 -16.40
C ASN A 75 1.71 -22.09 -15.72
N PRO A 76 1.51 -23.34 -15.28
CA PRO A 76 2.54 -24.14 -14.61
C PRO A 76 3.83 -24.37 -15.41
N LEU A 77 3.74 -24.56 -16.73
CA LEU A 77 4.91 -24.74 -17.58
C LEU A 77 5.73 -23.45 -17.67
N ASN A 78 5.06 -22.30 -17.67
CA ASN A 78 5.71 -21.00 -17.58
C ASN A 78 6.49 -20.87 -16.26
N TRP A 79 5.94 -21.27 -15.13
CA TRP A 79 6.62 -21.17 -13.82
C TRP A 79 7.95 -21.94 -13.79
N LEU A 80 7.97 -23.16 -14.36
CA LEU A 80 9.20 -23.95 -14.49
C LEU A 80 10.23 -23.27 -15.39
N LYS A 81 9.78 -22.67 -16.50
CA LYS A 81 10.64 -21.89 -17.41
C LYS A 81 11.22 -20.65 -16.71
N ILE A 82 10.41 -19.92 -15.94
CA ILE A 82 10.86 -18.74 -15.19
C ILE A 82 11.84 -19.12 -14.10
N SER A 83 11.58 -20.21 -13.36
CA SER A 83 12.52 -20.75 -12.38
C SER A 83 13.90 -20.97 -12.99
N LYS A 84 13.98 -21.70 -14.13
CA LYS A 84 15.25 -21.92 -14.85
C LYS A 84 15.91 -20.63 -15.31
N GLN A 85 15.14 -19.63 -15.73
CA GLN A 85 15.69 -18.33 -16.14
C GLN A 85 16.28 -17.57 -14.96
N ILE A 86 15.59 -17.52 -13.82
CA ILE A 86 16.10 -16.86 -12.61
C ILE A 86 17.34 -17.57 -12.08
N THR A 87 17.35 -18.91 -12.06
CA THR A 87 18.54 -19.70 -11.72
C THR A 87 19.75 -19.34 -12.58
N LYS A 88 19.58 -19.07 -13.89
CA LYS A 88 20.68 -18.66 -14.77
C LYS A 88 21.25 -17.28 -14.45
N GLU A 89 20.51 -16.40 -13.78
CA GLU A 89 21.04 -15.12 -13.32
C GLU A 89 22.05 -15.29 -12.17
N ASN A 90 22.01 -16.45 -11.49
CA ASN A 90 22.78 -16.80 -10.30
C ASN A 90 22.69 -15.71 -9.20
N PRO A 91 21.48 -15.40 -8.69
CA PRO A 91 21.30 -14.35 -7.70
C PRO A 91 21.74 -14.79 -6.30
N ASP A 92 22.23 -13.84 -5.51
CA ASP A 92 22.48 -14.04 -4.08
C ASP A 92 21.15 -14.05 -3.30
N ILE A 93 20.21 -13.19 -3.71
CA ILE A 93 18.89 -13.05 -3.08
C ILE A 93 17.77 -13.06 -4.12
N VAL A 94 16.67 -13.74 -3.81
CA VAL A 94 15.40 -13.64 -4.53
C VAL A 94 14.33 -13.07 -3.60
N ILE A 95 13.74 -11.92 -3.95
CA ILE A 95 12.69 -11.26 -3.15
C ILE A 95 11.35 -11.35 -3.88
N THR A 96 10.36 -11.98 -3.26
CA THR A 96 9.02 -12.15 -3.83
C THR A 96 7.99 -11.27 -3.11
N GLN A 97 7.17 -10.54 -3.85
CA GLN A 97 6.05 -9.76 -3.30
C GLN A 97 4.79 -10.63 -3.22
N TYR A 98 4.26 -10.86 -2.02
CA TYR A 98 3.12 -11.74 -1.78
C TYR A 98 1.97 -11.01 -1.09
N TRP A 99 0.78 -11.06 -1.68
CA TRP A 99 -0.39 -10.33 -1.18
C TRP A 99 -1.69 -11.13 -1.20
N MET A 100 -1.67 -12.32 -1.81
CA MET A 100 -2.83 -13.19 -1.81
C MET A 100 -2.47 -14.66 -2.11
N PRO A 101 -3.20 -15.61 -1.51
CA PRO A 101 -3.06 -17.05 -1.74
C PRO A 101 -3.07 -17.51 -3.20
N PHE A 102 -3.83 -16.82 -4.06
CA PHE A 102 -3.86 -17.11 -5.50
C PHE A 102 -2.47 -17.11 -6.15
N MET A 103 -1.52 -16.33 -5.64
CA MET A 103 -0.16 -16.25 -6.19
C MET A 103 0.77 -17.39 -5.73
N ALA A 104 0.38 -18.13 -4.69
CA ALA A 104 1.23 -19.16 -4.09
C ALA A 104 1.65 -20.28 -5.05
N PRO A 105 0.79 -20.81 -5.95
CA PRO A 105 1.21 -21.86 -6.89
C PRO A 105 2.31 -21.41 -7.83
N ALA A 106 2.18 -20.20 -8.39
CA ALA A 106 3.16 -19.61 -9.29
C ALA A 106 4.49 -19.34 -8.59
N PHE A 107 4.45 -18.55 -7.51
CA PHE A 107 5.65 -18.15 -6.79
C PHE A 107 6.31 -19.34 -6.09
N GLY A 108 5.54 -20.17 -5.39
CA GLY A 108 6.08 -21.33 -4.69
C GLY A 108 6.72 -22.35 -5.65
N THR A 109 6.19 -22.50 -6.87
CA THR A 109 6.83 -23.36 -7.89
C THR A 109 8.13 -22.77 -8.41
N ILE A 110 8.17 -21.46 -8.65
CA ILE A 110 9.39 -20.76 -9.08
C ILE A 110 10.48 -20.87 -8.01
N LEU A 111 10.15 -20.54 -6.76
CA LEU A 111 11.07 -20.58 -5.62
C LEU A 111 11.57 -22.01 -5.34
N ARG A 112 10.71 -23.02 -5.45
CA ARG A 112 11.12 -24.43 -5.31
C ARG A 112 12.24 -24.81 -6.27
N GLY A 113 12.12 -24.42 -7.54
CA GLY A 113 13.14 -24.75 -8.55
C GLY A 113 14.44 -23.96 -8.34
N ILE A 114 14.34 -22.71 -7.87
CA ILE A 114 15.51 -21.90 -7.51
C ILE A 114 16.25 -22.54 -6.34
N LYS A 115 15.57 -22.85 -5.22
CA LYS A 115 16.19 -23.48 -4.05
C LYS A 115 16.83 -24.82 -4.37
N LYS A 116 16.22 -25.62 -5.26
CA LYS A 116 16.80 -26.90 -5.69
C LYS A 116 18.09 -26.71 -6.50
N ALA A 117 18.15 -25.69 -7.35
CA ALA A 117 19.29 -25.47 -8.25
C ALA A 117 20.40 -24.62 -7.62
N LEU A 118 20.05 -23.70 -6.72
CA LEU A 118 20.95 -22.77 -6.03
C LEU A 118 20.64 -22.77 -4.52
N PRO A 119 21.13 -23.77 -3.77
CA PRO A 119 20.88 -23.86 -2.33
C PRO A 119 21.42 -22.68 -1.52
N ALA A 120 22.42 -21.96 -2.04
CA ALA A 120 23.01 -20.78 -1.41
C ALA A 120 22.20 -19.49 -1.62
N THR A 121 21.28 -19.44 -2.61
CA THR A 121 20.44 -18.27 -2.84
C THR A 121 19.41 -18.14 -1.72
N LYS A 122 19.39 -16.99 -1.03
CA LYS A 122 18.36 -16.70 -0.02
C LYS A 122 17.04 -16.30 -0.70
N CYS A 123 15.97 -17.08 -0.49
CA CYS A 123 14.63 -16.79 -0.98
C CYS A 123 13.81 -16.08 0.09
N ILE A 124 13.45 -14.82 -0.14
CA ILE A 124 12.73 -13.96 0.80
C ILE A 124 11.35 -13.64 0.23
N THR A 125 10.33 -13.58 1.08
CA THR A 125 8.97 -13.20 0.66
C THR A 125 8.46 -12.04 1.50
N VAL A 126 8.26 -10.89 0.88
CA VAL A 126 7.64 -9.72 1.49
C VAL A 126 6.12 -9.89 1.41
N VAL A 127 5.47 -9.87 2.57
CA VAL A 127 4.05 -10.15 2.73
C VAL A 127 3.28 -8.86 2.94
N HIS A 128 2.53 -8.46 1.93
CA HIS A 128 1.64 -7.29 1.95
C HIS A 128 0.32 -7.59 2.65
N ASN A 129 -0.21 -8.80 2.42
CA ASN A 129 -1.41 -9.32 3.08
C ASN A 129 -1.29 -10.84 3.19
N PHE A 130 -1.33 -11.37 4.41
CA PHE A 130 -1.26 -12.81 4.65
C PHE A 130 -2.65 -13.47 4.63
N LYS A 131 -3.62 -12.81 5.25
CA LYS A 131 -5.04 -13.12 5.15
C LYS A 131 -5.70 -12.05 4.27
N PRO A 132 -6.19 -12.39 3.06
CA PRO A 132 -6.90 -11.42 2.24
C PRO A 132 -8.18 -10.98 2.95
N HIS A 133 -8.63 -9.74 2.68
CA HIS A 133 -9.91 -9.22 3.20
C HIS A 133 -11.13 -10.06 2.77
N GLU A 134 -10.97 -10.88 1.73
CA GLU A 134 -11.92 -11.88 1.25
C GLU A 134 -11.25 -13.26 1.30
N SER A 135 -11.52 -14.05 2.34
CA SER A 135 -10.93 -15.38 2.51
C SER A 135 -11.58 -16.41 1.59
N ARG A 136 -10.78 -17.38 1.13
CA ARG A 136 -11.23 -18.49 0.28
C ARG A 136 -10.82 -19.84 0.86
N ILE A 137 -11.57 -20.87 0.47
CA ILE A 137 -11.22 -22.26 0.82
C ILE A 137 -9.85 -22.60 0.21
N GLY A 138 -8.93 -23.10 1.02
CA GLY A 138 -7.58 -23.50 0.58
C GLY A 138 -6.48 -22.47 0.83
N ASP A 139 -6.83 -21.26 1.28
CA ASP A 139 -5.86 -20.17 1.50
C ASP A 139 -4.74 -20.55 2.47
N ILE A 140 -5.04 -21.31 3.52
CA ILE A 140 -4.07 -21.78 4.51
C ILE A 140 -3.04 -22.72 3.87
N GLN A 141 -3.49 -23.66 3.04
CA GLN A 141 -2.62 -24.63 2.36
C GLN A 141 -1.71 -23.92 1.35
N LEU A 142 -2.25 -22.92 0.63
CA LEU A 142 -1.49 -22.09 -0.31
C LEU A 142 -0.45 -21.23 0.42
N ASN A 143 -0.81 -20.62 1.55
CA ASN A 143 0.12 -19.89 2.41
C ASN A 143 1.25 -20.80 2.92
N LYS A 144 0.92 -22.00 3.42
CA LYS A 144 1.91 -23.01 3.81
C LYS A 144 2.80 -23.43 2.65
N PHE A 145 2.22 -23.60 1.46
CA PHE A 145 2.96 -23.98 0.27
C PHE A 145 4.04 -22.95 -0.05
N ILE A 146 3.73 -21.66 -0.15
CA ILE A 146 4.77 -20.65 -0.44
C ILE A 146 5.77 -20.52 0.72
N ALA A 147 5.31 -20.49 1.97
CA ALA A 147 6.16 -20.31 3.14
C ALA A 147 7.26 -21.37 3.27
N ASN A 148 6.94 -22.63 2.94
CA ASN A 148 7.88 -23.75 2.93
C ASN A 148 8.93 -23.68 1.80
N ARG A 149 8.87 -22.69 0.91
CA ARG A 149 9.86 -22.45 -0.16
C ARG A 149 10.52 -21.09 -0.04
N THR A 150 10.25 -20.41 1.05
CA THR A 150 10.90 -19.17 1.46
C THR A 150 11.84 -19.50 2.61
N ASP A 151 12.93 -18.77 2.78
CA ASP A 151 13.83 -18.82 3.93
C ASP A 151 13.32 -17.85 5.00
N LEU A 152 13.12 -16.58 4.63
CA LEU A 152 12.62 -15.51 5.51
C LEU A 152 11.33 -14.88 4.96
N MET A 153 10.30 -14.74 5.80
CA MET A 153 9.13 -13.91 5.47
C MET A 153 9.30 -12.53 6.08
N VAL A 154 9.05 -11.47 5.31
CA VAL A 154 9.12 -10.08 5.79
C VAL A 154 7.70 -9.55 5.87
N SER A 155 7.26 -9.18 7.07
CA SER A 155 5.99 -8.48 7.27
C SER A 155 6.23 -6.98 7.32
N LEU A 156 5.21 -6.21 6.94
CA LEU A 156 5.29 -4.74 6.88
C LEU A 156 4.45 -4.08 8.00
N SER A 157 3.81 -4.87 8.87
CA SER A 157 3.09 -4.39 10.04
C SER A 157 2.92 -5.47 11.13
N PRO A 158 2.73 -5.07 12.41
CA PRO A 158 2.49 -6.00 13.51
C PRO A 158 1.30 -6.94 13.29
N SER A 159 0.23 -6.45 12.62
CA SER A 159 -0.94 -7.28 12.28
C SER A 159 -0.57 -8.42 11.34
N VAL A 160 0.22 -8.14 10.30
CA VAL A 160 0.68 -9.17 9.35
C VAL A 160 1.65 -10.13 10.03
N THR A 161 2.55 -9.64 10.89
CA THR A 161 3.43 -10.48 11.72
C THR A 161 2.61 -11.47 12.53
N ARG A 162 1.58 -11.01 13.25
CA ARG A 162 0.68 -11.85 14.05
C ARG A 162 -0.02 -12.89 13.19
N ASP A 163 -0.55 -12.50 12.03
CA ASP A 163 -1.22 -13.42 11.12
C ASP A 163 -0.31 -14.55 10.61
N ILE A 164 0.94 -14.21 10.27
CA ILE A 164 1.94 -15.21 9.86
C ILE A 164 2.27 -16.11 11.05
N SER A 165 2.66 -15.56 12.20
CA SER A 165 3.07 -16.32 13.39
C SER A 165 1.98 -17.27 13.90
N THR A 166 0.71 -16.84 13.90
CA THR A 166 -0.41 -17.72 14.29
C THR A 166 -0.62 -18.87 13.29
N SER A 167 -0.35 -18.65 12.01
CA SER A 167 -0.60 -19.65 10.96
C SER A 167 0.60 -20.55 10.67
N LEU A 168 1.81 -20.05 10.98
CA LEU A 168 3.11 -20.61 10.64
C LEU A 168 4.10 -20.32 11.80
N PRO A 169 3.94 -20.97 12.98
CA PRO A 169 4.69 -20.62 14.19
C PRO A 169 6.20 -20.82 14.05
N ASP A 170 6.64 -21.81 13.28
CA ASP A 170 8.06 -22.14 13.10
C ASP A 170 8.73 -21.34 11.96
N LYS A 171 8.00 -20.42 11.32
CA LYS A 171 8.52 -19.68 10.17
C LYS A 171 9.33 -18.49 10.64
N ALA A 172 10.57 -18.37 10.14
CA ALA A 172 11.37 -17.17 10.35
C ALA A 172 10.66 -15.94 9.73
N ILE A 173 10.45 -14.92 10.57
CA ILE A 173 9.76 -13.69 10.22
C ILE A 173 10.60 -12.50 10.64
N LEU A 174 10.81 -11.56 9.73
CA LEU A 174 11.35 -10.25 10.02
C LEU A 174 10.22 -9.22 9.93
N SER A 175 9.93 -8.56 11.05
CA SER A 175 8.93 -7.51 11.11
C SER A 175 9.56 -6.16 10.77
N LEU A 176 9.22 -5.62 9.60
CA LEU A 176 9.58 -4.26 9.18
C LEU A 176 8.33 -3.38 9.11
N PHE A 177 8.50 -2.20 8.51
CA PHE A 177 7.47 -1.19 8.34
C PHE A 177 7.20 -0.96 6.84
N HIS A 178 6.10 -0.28 6.55
CA HIS A 178 5.82 0.21 5.21
C HIS A 178 6.60 1.53 4.97
N PRO A 179 7.55 1.61 4.01
CA PRO A 179 8.29 2.84 3.77
C PRO A 179 7.43 3.98 3.24
N ILE A 180 7.92 5.21 3.39
CA ILE A 180 7.29 6.41 2.81
C ILE A 180 7.28 6.34 1.27
N TYR A 181 6.25 6.90 0.66
CA TYR A 181 6.16 7.04 -0.79
C TYR A 181 6.55 8.46 -1.19
N ASP A 182 7.86 8.70 -1.28
CA ASP A 182 8.45 9.97 -1.71
C ASP A 182 8.43 10.16 -3.23
N HIS A 183 8.12 9.11 -3.99
CA HIS A 183 8.04 9.14 -5.45
C HIS A 183 6.91 10.01 -6.01
N TYR A 184 6.00 10.50 -5.16
CA TYR A 184 4.91 11.41 -5.57
C TYR A 184 5.37 12.86 -5.76
N GLY A 185 6.67 13.16 -5.60
CA GLY A 185 7.21 14.51 -5.83
C GLY A 185 7.20 15.38 -4.57
N THR A 186 7.54 16.65 -4.71
CA THR A 186 7.63 17.59 -3.58
C THR A 186 6.30 18.27 -3.28
N SER A 187 6.11 18.70 -2.03
CA SER A 187 4.96 19.52 -1.65
C SER A 187 4.90 20.80 -2.46
N ILE A 188 3.68 21.16 -2.88
CA ILE A 188 3.34 22.47 -3.43
C ILE A 188 2.55 23.27 -2.39
N SER A 189 2.36 24.57 -2.62
CA SER A 189 1.54 25.39 -1.71
C SER A 189 0.07 24.94 -1.75
N SER A 190 -0.64 25.05 -0.61
CA SER A 190 -2.06 24.70 -0.54
C SER A 190 -2.90 25.54 -1.51
N SER A 191 -2.57 26.82 -1.70
CA SER A 191 -3.27 27.71 -2.63
C SER A 191 -3.08 27.31 -4.09
N GLU A 192 -1.85 26.91 -4.48
CA GLU A 192 -1.60 26.38 -5.82
C GLU A 192 -2.38 25.09 -6.07
N ALA A 193 -2.32 24.17 -5.11
CA ALA A 193 -3.02 22.88 -5.18
C ALA A 193 -4.55 23.08 -5.29
N ARG A 194 -5.11 23.97 -4.47
CA ARG A 194 -6.54 24.33 -4.51
C ARG A 194 -6.91 24.97 -5.84
N LYS A 195 -6.08 25.85 -6.40
CA LYS A 195 -6.30 26.45 -7.72
C LYS A 195 -6.35 25.40 -8.83
N LYS A 196 -5.40 24.44 -8.85
CA LYS A 196 -5.39 23.34 -9.84
C LYS A 196 -6.66 22.49 -9.75
N LEU A 197 -7.13 22.21 -8.54
CA LEU A 197 -8.33 21.41 -8.29
C LEU A 197 -9.65 22.20 -8.35
N GLN A 198 -9.59 23.51 -8.62
CA GLN A 198 -10.72 24.45 -8.63
C GLN A 198 -11.48 24.47 -7.29
N LEU A 199 -10.73 24.54 -6.21
CA LEU A 199 -11.20 24.57 -4.83
C LEU A 199 -11.15 25.99 -4.25
N GLU A 200 -11.98 26.23 -3.24
CA GLU A 200 -12.09 27.52 -2.59
C GLU A 200 -10.97 27.69 -1.54
N GLU A 201 -10.35 28.87 -1.47
CA GLU A 201 -9.23 29.08 -0.53
C GLU A 201 -9.67 29.07 0.95
N ASN A 202 -10.85 29.62 1.25
CA ASN A 202 -11.37 29.77 2.61
C ASN A 202 -12.29 28.62 3.02
N CYS A 203 -11.83 27.38 2.84
CA CYS A 203 -12.56 26.17 3.19
C CYS A 203 -11.63 25.13 3.83
N PHE A 204 -12.11 24.43 4.85
CA PHE A 204 -11.39 23.30 5.43
C PHE A 204 -11.68 22.02 4.64
N TYR A 205 -10.67 21.39 4.06
CA TYR A 205 -10.83 20.22 3.22
C TYR A 205 -10.46 18.92 3.94
N LEU A 206 -11.45 18.04 4.06
CA LEU A 206 -11.25 16.63 4.40
C LEU A 206 -10.93 15.85 3.13
N LEU A 207 -9.98 14.93 3.17
CA LEU A 207 -9.63 14.07 2.02
C LEU A 207 -9.89 12.60 2.31
N PHE A 208 -10.64 11.96 1.42
CA PHE A 208 -10.74 10.51 1.29
C PHE A 208 -10.11 10.09 -0.04
N PHE A 209 -9.04 9.28 0.00
CA PHE A 209 -8.17 9.06 -1.17
C PHE A 209 -8.00 7.58 -1.59
N GLY A 210 -7.86 7.40 -2.90
CA GLY A 210 -7.51 6.15 -3.59
C GLY A 210 -8.71 5.28 -3.94
N LEU A 211 -8.46 4.07 -4.42
CA LEU A 211 -9.51 3.14 -4.91
C LEU A 211 -10.63 2.95 -3.88
N ILE A 212 -11.87 3.22 -4.26
CA ILE A 212 -13.01 3.26 -3.35
C ILE A 212 -13.68 1.87 -3.33
N ARG A 213 -13.57 1.20 -2.18
CA ARG A 213 -14.13 -0.14 -1.91
C ARG A 213 -14.88 -0.11 -0.58
N SER A 214 -15.85 -1.00 -0.41
CA SER A 214 -16.69 -1.09 0.81
C SER A 214 -15.89 -1.10 2.12
N TYR A 215 -14.79 -1.86 2.18
CA TYR A 215 -13.95 -1.95 3.39
C TYR A 215 -13.29 -0.61 3.78
N LYS A 216 -13.16 0.37 2.88
CA LYS A 216 -12.62 1.69 3.22
C LYS A 216 -13.61 2.58 3.95
N GLY A 217 -14.88 2.16 4.08
CA GLY A 217 -15.87 2.82 4.95
C GLY A 217 -16.32 4.22 4.52
N LEU A 218 -16.32 4.52 3.21
CA LEU A 218 -16.85 5.78 2.71
C LEU A 218 -18.32 6.01 3.11
N GLU A 219 -19.12 4.94 3.20
CA GLU A 219 -20.52 5.00 3.67
C GLU A 219 -20.63 5.58 5.10
N ASP A 220 -19.71 5.18 5.98
CA ASP A 220 -19.69 5.59 7.38
C ASP A 220 -19.23 7.05 7.51
N LEU A 221 -18.27 7.47 6.67
CA LEU A 221 -17.86 8.87 6.60
C LEU A 221 -18.96 9.78 6.05
N ILE A 222 -19.66 9.39 4.97
CA ILE A 222 -20.80 10.17 4.47
C ILE A 222 -21.87 10.30 5.57
N GLN A 223 -22.16 9.21 6.30
CA GLN A 223 -23.08 9.26 7.44
C GLN A 223 -22.57 10.20 8.54
N ALA A 224 -21.27 10.16 8.87
CA ALA A 224 -20.67 11.03 9.87
C ALA A 224 -20.79 12.52 9.51
N LEU A 225 -20.61 12.91 8.25
CA LEU A 225 -20.73 14.31 7.81
C LEU A 225 -22.13 14.90 8.05
N SER A 226 -23.18 14.07 8.07
CA SER A 226 -24.54 14.51 8.41
C SER A 226 -24.71 14.83 9.90
N LEU A 227 -23.80 14.37 10.74
CA LEU A 227 -23.83 14.51 12.20
C LEU A 227 -22.88 15.61 12.72
N VAL A 228 -21.94 16.09 11.89
CA VAL A 228 -20.98 17.17 12.21
C VAL A 228 -21.74 18.48 12.48
N LYS A 229 -21.49 19.08 13.65
CA LYS A 229 -22.21 20.26 14.15
C LYS A 229 -21.44 21.56 13.97
N SER A 230 -20.13 21.49 13.69
CA SER A 230 -19.26 22.65 13.54
C SER A 230 -19.80 23.62 12.48
N LYS A 231 -19.76 24.91 12.81
CA LYS A 231 -20.14 26.01 11.89
C LYS A 231 -19.01 26.41 10.94
N ARG A 232 -17.80 25.87 11.14
CA ARG A 232 -16.66 26.13 10.26
C ARG A 232 -17.00 25.65 8.84
N LYS A 233 -16.67 26.43 7.83
CA LYS A 233 -16.85 26.02 6.44
C LYS A 233 -15.88 24.88 6.11
N PHE A 234 -16.42 23.72 5.73
CA PHE A 234 -15.64 22.55 5.35
C PHE A 234 -16.30 21.80 4.18
N LYS A 235 -15.49 21.03 3.44
CA LYS A 235 -15.94 20.11 2.40
C LYS A 235 -15.14 18.80 2.45
N LEU A 236 -15.76 17.69 2.09
CA LEU A 236 -15.09 16.41 1.85
C LEU A 236 -14.74 16.29 0.36
N LEU A 237 -13.47 16.10 0.07
CA LEU A 237 -12.96 15.72 -1.24
C LEU A 237 -12.80 14.19 -1.29
N ILE A 238 -13.58 13.53 -2.13
CA ILE A 238 -13.48 12.10 -2.43
C ILE A 238 -12.71 11.98 -3.74
N ALA A 239 -11.48 11.49 -3.68
CA ALA A 239 -10.59 11.40 -4.83
C ALA A 239 -10.13 9.95 -5.06
N GLY A 240 -10.61 9.36 -6.15
CA GLY A 240 -10.26 8.00 -6.55
C GLY A 240 -11.39 7.27 -7.28
N GLU A 241 -11.02 6.22 -7.99
CA GLU A 241 -11.94 5.41 -8.78
C GLU A 241 -12.88 4.59 -7.90
N PHE A 242 -14.19 4.65 -8.16
CA PHE A 242 -15.16 3.73 -7.59
C PHE A 242 -15.05 2.36 -8.23
N TYR A 243 -14.77 1.37 -7.40
CA TYR A 243 -14.68 -0.01 -7.83
C TYR A 243 -16.01 -0.77 -7.72
N GLU A 244 -16.86 -0.29 -6.82
CA GLU A 244 -18.24 -0.74 -6.67
C GLU A 244 -19.17 0.29 -7.32
N ASN A 245 -20.47 -0.03 -7.42
CA ASN A 245 -21.44 0.88 -7.99
C ASN A 245 -21.51 2.21 -7.20
N GLU A 246 -21.07 3.31 -7.82
CA GLU A 246 -21.02 4.65 -7.19
C GLU A 246 -22.41 5.15 -6.74
N ASN A 247 -23.48 4.70 -7.40
CA ASN A 247 -24.85 5.17 -7.15
C ASN A 247 -25.29 4.98 -5.70
N LYS A 248 -24.76 3.98 -4.99
CA LYS A 248 -25.09 3.79 -3.57
C LYS A 248 -24.63 4.98 -2.71
N TYR A 249 -23.47 5.54 -3.02
CA TYR A 249 -22.91 6.70 -2.32
C TYR A 249 -23.64 7.98 -2.73
N LEU A 250 -23.90 8.18 -4.02
CA LEU A 250 -24.64 9.34 -4.52
C LEU A 250 -26.05 9.44 -3.91
N LYS A 251 -26.78 8.32 -3.85
CA LYS A 251 -28.10 8.24 -3.19
C LYS A 251 -28.02 8.56 -1.70
N GLN A 252 -26.97 8.11 -1.03
CA GLN A 252 -26.76 8.41 0.40
C GLN A 252 -26.50 9.90 0.62
N ILE A 253 -25.66 10.51 -0.23
CA ILE A 253 -25.34 11.95 -0.20
C ILE A 253 -26.62 12.77 -0.42
N GLU A 254 -27.42 12.41 -1.41
CA GLU A 254 -28.69 13.08 -1.71
C GLU A 254 -29.69 12.95 -0.55
N LYS A 255 -29.88 11.74 -0.04
CA LYS A 255 -30.78 11.46 1.09
C LYS A 255 -30.41 12.27 2.34
N LEU A 256 -29.11 12.52 2.56
CA LEU A 256 -28.61 13.25 3.72
C LEU A 256 -28.45 14.76 3.46
N GLY A 257 -28.73 15.25 2.25
CA GLY A 257 -28.61 16.67 1.91
C GLY A 257 -27.16 17.18 1.91
N LEU A 258 -26.19 16.35 1.53
CA LEU A 258 -24.75 16.65 1.63
C LEU A 258 -24.10 17.11 0.33
N GLN A 259 -24.87 17.39 -0.72
CA GLN A 259 -24.37 17.72 -2.06
C GLN A 259 -23.38 18.90 -2.05
N GLU A 260 -23.68 19.96 -1.29
CA GLU A 260 -22.82 21.14 -1.17
C GLU A 260 -21.57 20.92 -0.30
N LYS A 261 -21.54 19.84 0.49
CA LYS A 261 -20.43 19.51 1.39
C LYS A 261 -19.45 18.50 0.78
N ILE A 262 -19.76 17.88 -0.35
CA ILE A 262 -18.98 16.78 -0.90
C ILE A 262 -18.60 17.05 -2.34
N ILE A 263 -17.30 16.94 -2.64
CA ILE A 263 -16.73 17.03 -3.98
C ILE A 263 -16.22 15.65 -4.36
N ILE A 264 -16.71 15.12 -5.48
CA ILE A 264 -16.30 13.80 -5.99
C ILE A 264 -15.39 14.00 -7.21
N ARG A 265 -14.26 13.28 -7.22
CA ARG A 265 -13.35 13.07 -8.35
C ARG A 265 -13.26 11.56 -8.59
N ASN A 266 -14.21 11.03 -9.36
CA ASN A 266 -14.30 9.59 -9.68
C ASN A 266 -13.40 9.26 -10.86
N GLU A 267 -12.11 9.26 -10.62
CA GLU A 267 -11.13 8.83 -11.60
C GLU A 267 -9.90 8.23 -10.92
N TYR A 268 -9.12 7.50 -11.70
CA TYR A 268 -7.80 7.09 -11.25
C TYR A 268 -6.91 8.33 -11.22
N ILE A 269 -6.41 8.69 -10.03
CA ILE A 269 -5.51 9.83 -9.85
C ILE A 269 -4.08 9.40 -10.24
N PRO A 270 -3.48 10.00 -11.29
CA PRO A 270 -2.09 9.76 -11.67
C PRO A 270 -1.13 10.16 -10.55
N ASN A 271 0.08 9.57 -10.54
CA ASN A 271 1.07 9.83 -9.48
C ASN A 271 1.46 11.32 -9.42
N GLU A 272 1.48 11.99 -10.58
CA GLU A 272 1.88 13.38 -10.76
C GLU A 272 0.86 14.36 -10.19
N GLU A 273 -0.40 13.93 -10.06
CA GLU A 273 -1.51 14.73 -9.51
C GLU A 273 -1.72 14.49 -8.01
N VAL A 274 -1.13 13.44 -7.43
CA VAL A 274 -1.23 13.16 -5.99
C VAL A 274 -0.87 14.37 -5.11
N PRO A 275 0.21 15.14 -5.40
CA PRO A 275 0.49 16.38 -4.66
C PRO A 275 -0.68 17.35 -4.62
N ASP A 276 -1.43 17.51 -5.71
CA ASP A 276 -2.52 18.47 -5.79
C ASP A 276 -3.62 18.13 -4.76
N TYR A 277 -3.91 16.85 -4.54
CA TYR A 277 -4.92 16.43 -3.56
C TYR A 277 -4.45 16.56 -2.12
N PHE A 278 -3.25 16.07 -1.81
CA PHE A 278 -2.74 16.09 -0.44
C PHE A 278 -2.36 17.50 -0.01
N CYS A 279 -1.76 18.31 -0.87
CA CYS A 279 -1.43 19.70 -0.55
C CYS A 279 -2.68 20.59 -0.43
N ALA A 280 -3.75 20.32 -1.18
CA ALA A 280 -4.99 21.09 -1.10
C ALA A 280 -5.83 20.78 0.15
N CYS A 281 -5.70 19.57 0.72
CA CYS A 281 -6.45 19.17 1.90
C CYS A 281 -5.79 19.60 3.22
N ASP A 282 -6.62 19.76 4.25
CA ASP A 282 -6.18 20.07 5.61
C ASP A 282 -6.07 18.79 6.47
N LEU A 283 -6.96 17.81 6.26
CA LEU A 283 -7.05 16.59 7.06
C LEU A 283 -7.38 15.38 6.19
N VAL A 284 -6.65 14.27 6.37
CA VAL A 284 -6.95 12.99 5.71
C VAL A 284 -7.87 12.16 6.61
N VAL A 285 -8.89 11.52 6.06
CA VAL A 285 -9.84 10.68 6.82
C VAL A 285 -9.89 9.27 6.24
N LEU A 286 -9.53 8.27 7.07
CA LEU A 286 -9.46 6.86 6.72
C LEU A 286 -10.44 6.04 7.60
N PRO A 287 -11.73 6.05 7.28
CA PRO A 287 -12.80 5.44 8.07
C PRO A 287 -12.90 3.92 7.82
N TYR A 288 -11.77 3.22 7.75
CA TYR A 288 -11.73 1.84 7.26
C TYR A 288 -12.47 0.88 8.21
N LYS A 289 -13.27 -0.03 7.64
CA LYS A 289 -13.95 -1.11 8.38
C LYS A 289 -12.98 -2.23 8.76
N THR A 290 -11.99 -2.49 7.92
CA THR A 290 -10.86 -3.39 8.21
C THR A 290 -9.59 -2.87 7.53
N ALA A 291 -8.43 -3.03 8.18
CA ALA A 291 -7.15 -2.63 7.60
C ALA A 291 -6.00 -3.41 8.22
N THR A 292 -5.16 -4.04 7.41
CA THR A 292 -3.84 -4.51 7.85
C THR A 292 -2.82 -3.38 7.74
N GLN A 293 -2.92 -2.59 6.66
CA GLN A 293 -2.08 -1.47 6.29
C GLN A 293 -2.87 -0.48 5.41
N SER A 294 -2.32 0.71 5.16
CA SER A 294 -2.86 1.66 4.20
C SER A 294 -1.75 2.34 3.44
N GLY A 295 -1.76 2.23 2.10
CA GLY A 295 -0.86 2.99 1.25
C GLY A 295 -1.08 4.51 1.31
N VAL A 296 -2.19 4.97 1.89
CA VAL A 296 -2.53 6.40 2.03
C VAL A 296 -1.77 7.06 3.19
N VAL A 297 -1.46 6.33 4.27
CA VAL A 297 -0.75 6.92 5.42
C VAL A 297 0.68 7.35 5.08
N PRO A 298 1.49 6.53 4.39
CA PRO A 298 2.81 6.96 3.94
C PRO A 298 2.78 8.21 3.05
N ILE A 299 1.71 8.40 2.26
CA ILE A 299 1.52 9.60 1.42
C ILE A 299 1.16 10.81 2.29
N ALA A 300 0.27 10.64 3.26
CA ALA A 300 -0.08 11.69 4.21
C ALA A 300 1.16 12.13 5.02
N ILE A 301 1.99 11.20 5.50
CA ILE A 301 3.26 11.51 6.18
C ILE A 301 4.20 12.29 5.25
N HIS A 302 4.31 11.89 3.98
CA HIS A 302 5.15 12.57 3.00
C HIS A 302 4.75 14.04 2.82
N PHE A 303 3.45 14.32 2.70
CA PHE A 303 2.91 15.68 2.57
C PHE A 303 2.54 16.36 3.91
N GLU A 304 3.01 15.80 5.03
CA GLU A 304 2.83 16.38 6.38
C GLU A 304 1.36 16.57 6.79
N LYS A 305 0.50 15.66 6.35
CA LYS A 305 -0.94 15.69 6.63
C LYS A 305 -1.28 14.87 7.86
N GLN A 306 -2.01 15.51 8.77
CA GLN A 306 -2.60 14.81 9.91
C GLN A 306 -3.79 13.95 9.45
N ILE A 307 -4.15 12.95 10.26
CA ILE A 307 -5.08 11.90 9.84
C ILE A 307 -6.12 11.61 10.94
N ILE A 308 -7.37 11.37 10.57
CA ILE A 308 -8.34 10.64 11.40
C ILE A 308 -8.45 9.22 10.86
N VAL A 309 -8.28 8.22 11.72
CA VAL A 309 -8.45 6.80 11.37
C VAL A 309 -9.43 6.12 12.29
N THR A 310 -10.20 5.17 11.78
CA THR A 310 -10.94 4.23 12.64
C THR A 310 -9.97 3.25 13.31
N LYS A 311 -10.34 2.73 14.48
CA LYS A 311 -9.55 1.79 15.28
C LYS A 311 -9.56 0.39 14.66
N VAL A 312 -8.85 0.22 13.55
CA VAL A 312 -8.73 -1.04 12.84
C VAL A 312 -7.28 -1.43 12.58
N GLY A 313 -6.95 -2.67 12.95
CA GLY A 313 -5.62 -3.28 12.76
C GLY A 313 -4.45 -2.41 13.21
N SER A 314 -3.32 -2.52 12.50
CA SER A 314 -2.06 -1.84 12.86
C SER A 314 -2.04 -0.34 12.57
N LEU A 315 -3.04 0.17 11.85
CA LEU A 315 -3.15 1.58 11.51
C LEU A 315 -3.22 2.45 12.77
N THR A 316 -3.97 1.97 13.76
CA THR A 316 -4.17 2.64 15.06
C THR A 316 -2.88 2.82 15.83
N GLU A 317 -2.01 1.81 15.81
CA GLU A 317 -0.72 1.80 16.51
C GLU A 317 0.18 2.88 15.92
N LEU A 318 0.30 2.92 14.59
CA LEU A 318 1.08 3.91 13.86
C LEU A 318 0.66 5.36 14.12
N ILE A 319 -0.66 5.65 14.11
CA ILE A 319 -1.16 7.01 14.38
C ILE A 319 -0.83 7.46 15.80
N ARG A 320 -0.88 6.55 16.77
CA ARG A 320 -0.60 6.86 18.19
C ARG A 320 0.89 7.02 18.45
N GLU A 321 1.70 6.09 17.95
CA GLU A 321 3.15 6.06 18.12
C GLU A 321 3.78 7.37 17.62
N TYR A 322 3.44 7.78 16.40
CA TYR A 322 3.99 8.99 15.79
C TYR A 322 3.19 10.26 16.06
N GLN A 323 2.10 10.17 16.82
CA GLN A 323 1.18 11.28 17.12
C GLN A 323 0.70 12.05 15.86
N ILE A 324 0.57 11.38 14.71
CA ILE A 324 0.23 12.01 13.42
C ILE A 324 -1.28 12.29 13.24
N GLY A 325 -2.10 12.07 14.27
CA GLY A 325 -3.55 12.18 14.10
C GLY A 325 -4.41 11.74 15.28
N TRP A 326 -5.65 11.38 14.96
CA TRP A 326 -6.67 10.91 15.91
C TRP A 326 -7.19 9.53 15.50
N THR A 327 -7.66 8.79 16.51
CA THR A 327 -8.32 7.49 16.33
C THR A 327 -9.77 7.58 16.80
N CYS A 328 -10.71 7.07 16.01
CA CYS A 328 -12.12 6.91 16.37
C CYS A 328 -12.55 5.44 16.31
N GLU A 329 -13.66 5.09 16.95
CA GLU A 329 -14.35 3.82 16.72
C GLU A 329 -14.88 3.75 15.28
N SER A 330 -15.14 2.52 14.80
CA SER A 330 -15.81 2.29 13.51
C SER A 330 -17.31 2.59 13.60
N ASP A 331 -17.65 3.78 14.05
CA ASP A 331 -19.01 4.29 14.25
C ASP A 331 -19.12 5.71 13.69
N PRO A 332 -20.15 6.02 12.86
CA PRO A 332 -20.32 7.34 12.28
C PRO A 332 -20.45 8.48 13.29
N LYS A 333 -20.96 8.25 14.51
CA LYS A 333 -21.12 9.31 15.52
C LYS A 333 -19.77 9.67 16.12
N ASP A 334 -18.97 8.68 16.54
CA ASP A 334 -17.62 8.98 17.07
C ASP A 334 -16.72 9.59 15.98
N LEU A 335 -16.84 9.16 14.72
CA LEU A 335 -16.15 9.82 13.60
C LEU A 335 -16.57 11.28 13.43
N ALA A 336 -17.87 11.59 13.52
CA ALA A 336 -18.37 12.96 13.46
C ALA A 336 -17.85 13.81 14.62
N GLU A 337 -17.84 13.28 15.84
CA GLU A 337 -17.29 13.94 17.03
C GLU A 337 -15.80 14.23 16.89
N LYS A 338 -15.01 13.34 16.29
CA LYS A 338 -13.59 13.63 15.99
C LYS A 338 -13.43 14.69 14.91
N ILE A 339 -14.27 14.69 13.88
CA ILE A 339 -14.25 15.75 12.86
C ILE A 339 -14.59 17.10 13.49
N ASP A 340 -15.64 17.18 14.32
CA ASP A 340 -16.01 18.40 15.06
C ASP A 340 -14.85 18.89 15.93
N LEU A 341 -14.22 18.00 16.71
CA LEU A 341 -13.07 18.31 17.53
C LEU A 341 -11.94 18.97 16.72
N VAL A 342 -11.61 18.42 15.54
CA VAL A 342 -10.54 18.98 14.70
C VAL A 342 -10.96 20.31 14.05
N LEU A 343 -12.22 20.43 13.62
CA LEU A 343 -12.72 21.67 13.04
C LEU A 343 -12.69 22.83 14.03
N GLU A 344 -12.98 22.55 15.31
CA GLU A 344 -13.00 23.52 16.41
C GLU A 344 -11.61 23.83 16.97
N SER A 345 -10.81 22.81 17.28
CA SER A 345 -9.49 22.97 17.92
C SER A 345 -8.33 23.16 16.94
N GLY A 346 -8.57 22.92 15.65
CA GLY A 346 -7.54 22.94 14.60
C GLY A 346 -6.64 21.70 14.59
N LEU A 347 -5.62 21.75 13.73
CA LEU A 347 -4.67 20.66 13.52
C LEU A 347 -3.57 20.68 14.59
N ASN A 348 -3.92 20.31 15.82
CA ASN A 348 -3.05 20.47 17.00
C ASN A 348 -2.09 19.30 17.29
N LYS A 349 -1.91 18.37 16.36
CA LYS A 349 -0.92 17.30 16.53
C LYS A 349 0.49 17.78 16.18
N HIS A 350 1.44 17.48 17.06
CA HIS A 350 2.83 17.93 16.96
C HIS A 350 3.75 16.79 16.50
N ALA A 351 3.38 16.11 15.42
CA ALA A 351 4.22 15.07 14.85
C ALA A 351 5.47 15.67 14.18
N ASP A 352 6.65 15.11 14.48
CA ASP A 352 7.88 15.43 13.76
C ASP A 352 7.93 14.64 12.45
N PHE A 353 7.22 15.12 11.43
CA PHE A 353 7.18 14.49 10.11
C PHE A 353 8.56 14.33 9.48
N GLY A 354 9.52 15.22 9.79
CA GLY A 354 10.89 15.12 9.30
C GLY A 354 11.61 13.89 9.84
N SER A 355 11.55 13.68 11.15
CA SER A 355 12.10 12.48 11.80
C SER A 355 11.38 11.21 11.33
N ILE A 356 10.04 11.23 11.28
CA ILE A 356 9.23 10.08 10.82
C ILE A 356 9.60 9.69 9.39
N ARG A 357 9.74 10.65 8.47
CA ARG A 357 10.16 10.38 7.08
C ARG A 357 11.55 9.74 7.02
N LYS A 358 12.49 10.18 7.85
CA LYS A 358 13.84 9.60 7.91
C LYS A 358 13.80 8.18 8.44
N GLU A 359 13.06 7.95 9.53
CA GLU A 359 12.91 6.63 10.16
C GLU A 359 12.21 5.63 9.24
N LEU A 360 11.14 6.05 8.58
CA LEU A 360 10.34 5.24 7.66
C LEU A 360 10.84 5.33 6.20
N SER A 361 12.06 5.80 5.97
CA SER A 361 12.64 5.91 4.64
C SER A 361 12.95 4.54 4.02
N TRP A 362 13.02 4.50 2.69
CA TRP A 362 13.49 3.31 1.96
C TRP A 362 14.91 2.90 2.36
N GLN A 363 15.81 3.87 2.61
CA GLN A 363 17.16 3.56 3.07
C GLN A 363 17.17 2.94 4.48
N SER A 364 16.35 3.45 5.40
CA SER A 364 16.17 2.85 6.72
C SER A 364 15.63 1.42 6.62
N PHE A 365 14.63 1.21 5.73
CA PHE A 365 14.09 -0.12 5.44
C PHE A 365 15.19 -1.06 4.93
N PHE A 366 15.99 -0.63 3.95
CA PHE A 366 17.09 -1.41 3.40
C PHE A 366 18.15 -1.75 4.45
N ASN A 367 18.55 -0.79 5.28
CA ASN A 367 19.55 -1.00 6.33
C ASN A 367 19.10 -2.10 7.31
N LYS A 368 17.88 -1.99 7.85
CA LYS A 368 17.30 -3.01 8.75
C LYS A 368 17.15 -4.36 8.04
N PHE A 369 16.75 -4.35 6.77
CA PHE A 369 16.59 -5.56 5.97
C PHE A 369 17.93 -6.30 5.78
N ILE A 370 19.01 -5.58 5.45
CA ILE A 370 20.33 -6.18 5.24
C ILE A 370 21.00 -6.59 6.55
N GLU A 371 20.86 -5.80 7.61
CA GLU A 371 21.39 -6.12 8.94
C GLU A 371 20.87 -7.48 9.40
N GLU A 372 19.56 -7.69 9.36
CA GLU A 372 18.96 -8.97 9.74
C GLU A 372 19.43 -10.11 8.83
N LEU A 373 19.56 -9.87 7.52
CA LEU A 373 20.05 -10.91 6.62
C LEU A 373 21.48 -11.37 6.89
N ASN A 374 22.32 -10.49 7.41
CA ASN A 374 23.70 -10.81 7.78
C ASN A 374 23.75 -11.52 9.15
N LEU A 375 22.84 -11.21 10.08
CA LEU A 375 22.72 -11.91 11.37
C LEU A 375 22.29 -13.38 11.23
N HIS A 376 21.61 -13.72 10.13
CA HIS A 376 21.24 -15.09 9.75
C HIS A 376 22.15 -15.65 8.64
N GLU A 377 23.41 -15.22 8.55
CA GLU A 377 24.45 -15.98 7.83
C GLU A 377 25.05 -17.03 8.80
N PRO A 378 25.10 -18.32 8.40
CA PRO A 378 25.60 -19.40 9.24
C PRO A 378 27.10 -19.35 9.50
#